data_AF-A0A9W6JBA7-F1
#
_entry.id   AF-A0A9W6JBA7-F1
#
_cell.length_a   1.000
_cell.length_b   1.000
_cell.length_c   1.000
_cell.angle_alpha   90.00
_cell.angle_beta   90.00
_cell.angle_gamma   90.00
#
_symmetry.space_group_name_H-M   'P 1'
#
loop_
_entity.id
_entity.type
_entity.pdbx_description
1 polymer ?
#
loop_
_entity_poly.entity_id
_entity_poly.type
_entity_poly.pdbx_seq_one_letter_code
_entity_poly.pdbx_strand_id
1 'polypeptide(L)' 'MNETYRALAEFAQTWGLLYFFGIFLCVLAYALSPRRKKQFDDAARMPLRED' A
#
# COMPACT_ATOMS: atom_id res chain seq x y z
N MET A 1 17.16 26.63 24.14
CA MET A 1 16.57 26.21 22.85
C MET A 1 15.37 25.34 23.18
N ASN A 2 14.18 25.72 22.72
CA ASN A 2 12.89 25.26 23.22
C ASN A 2 12.73 23.74 23.16
N GLU A 3 12.39 23.09 24.28
CA GLU A 3 12.16 21.64 24.38
C GLU A 3 11.17 21.11 23.33
N THR A 4 10.18 21.93 22.96
CA THR A 4 9.23 21.67 21.87
C THR A 4 9.92 21.36 20.54
N TYR A 5 11.03 22.03 20.22
CA TYR A 5 11.77 21.81 18.98
C TYR A 5 12.49 20.46 18.98
N ARG A 6 13.01 20.05 20.14
CA ARG A 6 13.69 18.77 20.33
C ARG A 6 12.71 17.60 20.23
N ALA A 7 11.53 17.75 20.83
CA ALA A 7 10.43 16.80 20.69
C ALA A 7 9.97 16.66 19.23
N LEU A 8 9.78 17.77 18.51
CA LEU A 8 9.41 17.73 17.08
C LEU A 8 10.49 17.08 16.21
N ALA A 9 11.77 17.35 16.48
CA ALA A 9 12.88 16.79 15.72
C ALA A 9 12.99 15.27 15.90
N GLU A 10 12.90 14.78 17.14
CA GLU A 10 12.87 13.33 17.43
C GLU A 10 11.65 12.64 16.80
N PHE A 11 10.49 13.32 16.78
CA PHE A 11 9.32 12.85 16.06
C PHE A 11 9.64 12.73 14.56
N ALA A 12 9.98 13.84 13.90
CA ALA A 12 10.23 13.89 12.45
C ALA A 12 11.20 12.81 11.97
N GLN A 13 12.23 12.51 12.78
CA GLN A 13 13.22 11.47 12.49
C GLN A 13 12.60 10.06 12.37
N THR A 14 11.53 9.77 13.10
CA THR A 14 10.88 8.44 13.15
C THR A 14 9.66 8.35 12.22
N TRP A 15 9.03 9.49 11.89
CA TRP A 15 7.85 9.54 11.02
C TRP A 15 8.13 9.21 9.56
N GLY A 16 9.32 9.53 9.05
CA GLY A 16 9.71 9.14 7.69
C GLY A 16 9.66 7.62 7.50
N LEU A 17 10.19 6.86 8.46
CA LEU A 17 10.18 5.40 8.41
C LEU A 17 8.76 4.85 8.46
N LEU A 18 7.91 5.34 9.38
CA LEU A 18 6.51 4.94 9.47
C LEU A 18 5.72 5.22 8.19
N TYR A 19 5.96 6.38 7.56
CA TYR A 19 5.33 6.74 6.30
C TYR A 19 5.71 5.79 5.17
N PHE A 20 7.00 5.53 4.98
CA PHE A 20 7.48 4.59 3.96
C PHE A 20 6.97 3.17 4.22
N PHE A 21 6.98 2.73 5.47
CA PHE A 21 6.46 1.42 5.85
C PHE A 21 4.95 1.31 5.60
N GLY A 22 4.17 2.35 5.90
CA GLY A 22 2.74 2.41 5.60
C GLY A 22 2.45 2.29 4.11
N ILE A 23 3.16 3.04 3.25
CA ILE A 23 3.04 2.92 1.79
C ILE A 23 3.41 1.51 1.34
N PHE A 24 4.50 0.95 1.85
CA PHE A 24 4.93 -0.40 1.51
C PHE A 24 3.85 -1.44 1.82
N LEU A 25 3.21 -1.36 2.99
CA LEU A 25 2.09 -2.24 3.34
C LEU A 25 0.88 -2.03 2.44
N CYS A 26 0.54 -0.79 2.07
CA CYS A 26 -0.54 -0.52 1.12
C CYS A 26 -0.26 -1.16 -0.25
N VAL A 27 0.97 -1.05 -0.76
CA VAL A 27 1.39 -1.67 -2.03
C VAL A 27 1.38 -3.19 -1.93
N LEU A 28 1.87 -3.77 -0.83
CA LEU A 28 1.81 -5.20 -0.57
C LEU A 28 0.38 -5.71 -0.54
N ALA A 29 -0.50 -5.04 0.20
CA ALA A 29 -1.91 -5.40 0.28
C ALA A 29 -2.60 -5.29 -1.09
N TYR A 30 -2.22 -4.30 -1.90
CA TYR A 30 -2.71 -4.17 -3.28
C TYR A 30 -2.19 -5.30 -4.19
N ALA A 31 -0.88 -5.58 -4.15
CA ALA A 31 -0.23 -6.59 -4.99
C ALA A 31 -0.67 -8.02 -4.64
N LEU A 32 -0.81 -8.30 -3.34
CA LEU A 32 -1.29 -9.59 -2.85
C LEU A 32 -2.81 -9.71 -2.86
N SER A 33 -3.54 -8.63 -3.20
CA SER A 33 -5.00 -8.63 -3.17
C SER A 33 -5.57 -9.69 -4.12
N PRO A 34 -6.22 -10.76 -3.60
CA PRO A 34 -6.93 -11.72 -4.43
C PRO A 34 -8.20 -11.12 -5.04
N ARG A 35 -8.58 -9.90 -4.62
CA ARG A 35 -9.84 -9.22 -4.98
C ARG A 35 -9.92 -8.87 -6.47
N ARG A 36 -8.79 -8.81 -7.19
CA ARG A 36 -8.78 -8.70 -8.66
C ARG A 36 -8.50 -10.01 -9.38
N LYS A 37 -8.05 -11.07 -8.70
CA LYS A 37 -7.88 -12.39 -9.34
C LYS A 37 -9.16 -12.87 -9.98
N LYS A 38 -10.31 -12.70 -9.33
CA LYS A 38 -11.62 -13.09 -9.89
C LYS A 38 -11.98 -12.35 -11.18
N GLN A 39 -11.66 -11.05 -11.27
CA GLN A 39 -11.86 -10.27 -12.50
C GLN A 39 -10.91 -10.69 -13.62
N PHE A 40 -9.65 -10.99 -13.30
CA PHE A 40 -8.70 -11.51 -14.28
C PHE A 40 -9.06 -12.93 -14.73
N ASP A 41 -9.55 -13.77 -13.82
CA ASP A 41 -9.99 -15.14 -14.12
C ASP A 41 -11.28 -15.15 -14.97
N ASP A 42 -12.22 -14.24 -14.71
CA ASP A 42 -13.41 -14.03 -15.57
C ASP A 42 -13.02 -13.49 -16.95
N ALA A 43 -12.12 -12.50 -17.02
CA ALA A 43 -11.64 -11.95 -18.29
C ALA A 43 -10.83 -12.99 -19.09
N ALA A 44 -10.06 -13.84 -18.42
CA ALA A 44 -9.32 -14.93 -19.06
C ALA A 44 -10.22 -16.07 -19.57
N ARG A 45 -11.45 -16.21 -19.03
CA ARG A 45 -12.49 -17.14 -19.51
C ARG A 45 -13.42 -16.53 -20.56
N MET A 46 -13.27 -15.23 -20.84
CA MET A 46 -14.02 -14.51 -21.86
C MET A 46 -13.76 -14.96 -23.33
N PRO A 47 -12.57 -15.45 -23.76
CA PRO A 47 -12.33 -15.75 -25.17
C PRO A 47 -13.03 -17.03 -25.70
N LEU A 48 -13.93 -17.65 -24.93
CA LEU A 48 -14.77 -18.79 -25.35
C LEU A 48 -16.28 -18.51 -25.24
N ARG A 49 -16.70 -17.24 -25.28
CA ARG A 49 -18.12 -16.86 -25.42
C ARG A 49 -18.31 -16.20 -26.79
N GLU A 50 -18.24 -17.02 -27.83
CA GLU A 50 -18.97 -16.78 -29.08
C GLU A 50 -20.36 -17.35 -28.88
N ASP A 51 -21.29 -16.50 -28.45
CA ASP A 51 -22.74 -16.61 -28.69
C ASP A 51 -23.32 -15.20 -28.68
#